data_AF-A0A497KYT1-F1
#
_entry.id   AF-A0A497KYT1-F1
#
_cell.length_a   1.000
_cell.length_b   1.000
_cell.length_c   1.000
_cell.angle_alpha   90.00
_cell.angle_beta   90.00
_cell.angle_gamma   90.00
#
_symmetry.space_group_name_H-M   'P 1'
#
loop_
_entity.id
_entity.type
_entity.pdbx_description
1 polymer ?
#
loop_
_entity_poly.entity_id
_entity_poly.type
_entity_poly.pdbx_seq_one_letter_code
_entity_poly.pdbx_strand_id
1 'polypeptide(L)'
;MRRLSTGIPEVDELIAGGIPEGFLVAVTGEPGTGKTIFCLHFIAQGIRECDKCVYVTTEESRESIIRQASQFGLGFEEALEKGKLIIIDALTGLEDRWSLKSLDVEALVDKVIEAKKELGRGRGRLVIDSMSAFWLDKPAMARKYSYFVKKVLARWGFTTLAVSQYAITTSVAWDEPVAVRDASGRVRVLPIGEFVDKFFLEGEEGSIDVGDLGLETLALDLRSLKVVWKPIARVVRRRARGPLYEVRLEAGRSVKISPDHSIYVLEGLRPTPKAGRDLKPGDFVLAPARLPEPTTWNVKDIDLLTELARHERLHDLIYIHDAPE
;
A
#
# COMPACT_ATOMS: atom_id res chain seq x y z
N MET A 1 -1.43 -18.09 -25.31
CA MET A 1 -2.21 -18.05 -24.05
C MET A 1 -3.41 -17.15 -24.28
N ARG A 2 -4.64 -17.61 -24.00
CA ARG A 2 -5.84 -16.80 -24.16
C ARG A 2 -5.85 -15.67 -23.13
N ARG A 3 -6.30 -14.48 -23.53
CA ARG A 3 -6.45 -13.31 -22.66
C ARG A 3 -7.91 -12.87 -22.62
N LEU A 4 -8.34 -12.35 -21.49
CA LEU A 4 -9.69 -11.87 -21.20
C LEU A 4 -9.68 -10.36 -21.20
N SER A 5 -10.59 -9.75 -21.96
CA SER A 5 -10.75 -8.30 -21.98
C SER A 5 -11.12 -7.77 -20.58
N THR A 6 -10.55 -6.64 -20.18
CA THR A 6 -10.91 -5.92 -18.96
C THR A 6 -12.25 -5.18 -19.09
N GLY A 7 -12.82 -5.09 -20.30
CA GLY A 7 -13.97 -4.23 -20.58
C GLY A 7 -13.59 -2.76 -20.79
N ILE A 8 -12.30 -2.45 -20.76
CA ILE A 8 -11.73 -1.12 -21.01
C ILE A 8 -10.68 -1.29 -22.12
N PRO A 9 -11.00 -0.96 -23.39
CA PRO A 9 -10.12 -1.20 -24.53
C PRO A 9 -8.71 -0.62 -24.38
N GLU A 10 -8.61 0.57 -23.80
CA GLU A 10 -7.34 1.28 -23.59
C GLU A 10 -6.45 0.53 -22.59
N VAL A 11 -7.04 -0.04 -21.54
CA VAL A 11 -6.28 -0.86 -20.58
C VAL A 11 -5.86 -2.17 -21.23
N ASP A 12 -6.74 -2.79 -22.02
CA ASP A 12 -6.42 -4.04 -22.72
C ASP A 12 -5.22 -3.85 -23.65
N GLU A 13 -5.16 -2.76 -24.39
CA GLU A 13 -4.02 -2.40 -25.24
C GLU A 13 -2.72 -2.29 -24.42
N LEU A 14 -2.76 -1.56 -23.30
CA LEU A 14 -1.60 -1.39 -22.41
C LEU A 14 -1.07 -2.71 -21.84
N ILE A 15 -1.94 -3.70 -21.60
CA ILE A 15 -1.54 -5.00 -21.02
C ILE A 15 -1.44 -6.14 -22.04
N ALA A 16 -1.26 -5.79 -23.33
CA ALA A 16 -1.08 -6.71 -24.45
C ALA A 16 -2.30 -7.61 -24.70
N GLY A 17 -3.48 -7.01 -24.79
CA GLY A 17 -4.75 -7.63 -25.17
C GLY A 17 -5.55 -8.22 -24.00
N GLY A 18 -5.41 -7.65 -22.80
CA GLY A 18 -6.18 -8.07 -21.61
C GLY A 18 -5.45 -9.06 -20.68
N ILE A 19 -6.18 -9.60 -19.71
CA ILE A 19 -5.63 -10.42 -18.62
C ILE A 19 -5.48 -11.88 -19.05
N PRO A 20 -4.32 -12.53 -18.86
CA PRO A 20 -4.17 -13.96 -19.16
C PRO A 20 -5.20 -14.82 -18.41
N GLU A 21 -5.85 -15.74 -19.14
CA GLU A 21 -6.88 -16.61 -18.57
C GLU A 21 -6.32 -17.48 -17.43
N GLY A 22 -7.06 -17.56 -16.32
CA GLY A 22 -6.70 -18.34 -15.13
C GLY A 22 -5.74 -17.61 -14.17
N PHE A 23 -5.36 -16.35 -14.46
CA PHE A 23 -4.46 -15.60 -13.60
C PHE A 23 -5.21 -14.96 -12.43
N LEU A 24 -4.52 -14.84 -11.30
CA LEU A 24 -4.89 -13.91 -10.24
C LEU A 24 -4.02 -12.66 -10.41
N VAL A 25 -4.68 -11.53 -10.66
CA VAL A 25 -4.06 -10.22 -10.83
C VAL A 25 -4.45 -9.34 -9.64
N ALA A 26 -3.46 -8.70 -9.03
CA ALA A 26 -3.70 -7.73 -7.98
C ALA A 26 -4.03 -6.36 -8.58
N VAL A 27 -5.10 -5.72 -8.11
CA VAL A 27 -5.46 -4.34 -8.44
C VAL A 27 -5.15 -3.50 -7.21
N THR A 28 -4.09 -2.70 -7.28
CA THR A 28 -3.57 -1.95 -6.13
C THR A 28 -3.59 -0.46 -6.40
N GLY A 29 -3.90 0.33 -5.38
CA GLY A 29 -3.95 1.78 -5.47
C GLY A 29 -4.65 2.40 -4.27
N GLU A 30 -4.47 3.70 -4.08
CA GLU A 30 -5.08 4.44 -2.98
C GLU A 30 -6.61 4.47 -3.08
N PRO A 31 -7.35 4.69 -1.99
CA PRO A 31 -8.80 4.94 -2.05
C PRO A 31 -9.14 6.04 -3.08
N GLY A 32 -10.27 5.89 -3.78
CA GLY A 32 -10.69 6.87 -4.80
C GLY A 32 -10.02 6.74 -6.18
N THR A 33 -8.98 5.92 -6.35
CA THR A 33 -8.29 5.73 -7.66
C THR A 33 -9.08 4.90 -8.70
N GLY A 34 -10.34 4.55 -8.42
CA GLY A 34 -11.20 3.85 -9.38
C GLY A 34 -11.03 2.32 -9.43
N LYS A 35 -10.41 1.69 -8.43
CA LYS A 35 -10.22 0.22 -8.36
C LYS A 35 -11.54 -0.57 -8.49
N THR A 36 -12.56 -0.16 -7.74
CA THR A 36 -13.89 -0.74 -7.77
C THR A 36 -14.51 -0.58 -9.15
N ILE A 37 -14.44 0.62 -9.74
CA ILE A 37 -14.92 0.89 -11.11
C ILE A 37 -14.24 -0.05 -12.12
N PHE A 38 -12.90 -0.19 -12.06
CA PHE A 38 -12.17 -1.14 -12.91
C PHE A 38 -12.69 -2.58 -12.76
N CYS A 39 -12.96 -3.01 -11.52
CA CYS A 39 -13.51 -4.33 -11.25
C CYS A 39 -14.93 -4.52 -11.78
N LEU A 40 -15.79 -3.49 -11.69
CA LEU A 40 -17.13 -3.52 -12.26
C LEU A 40 -17.09 -3.73 -13.78
N HIS A 41 -16.22 -3.00 -14.49
CA HIS A 41 -16.01 -3.16 -15.93
C HIS A 41 -15.55 -4.58 -16.31
N PHE A 42 -14.63 -5.15 -15.53
CA PHE A 42 -14.15 -6.52 -15.76
C PHE A 42 -15.25 -7.56 -15.64
N ILE A 43 -16.15 -7.42 -14.65
CA ILE A 43 -17.30 -8.31 -14.47
C ILE A 43 -18.37 -8.08 -15.53
N ALA A 44 -18.68 -6.82 -15.86
CA ALA A 44 -19.61 -6.47 -16.93
C ALA A 44 -19.20 -7.09 -18.27
N GLN A 45 -17.89 -7.03 -18.58
CA GLN A 45 -17.35 -7.67 -19.77
C GLN A 45 -17.49 -9.19 -19.73
N GLY A 46 -17.31 -9.82 -18.56
CA GLY A 46 -17.60 -11.24 -18.39
C GLY A 46 -19.05 -11.59 -18.66
N ILE A 47 -20.00 -10.79 -18.16
CA ILE A 47 -21.43 -10.98 -18.40
C ILE A 47 -21.74 -10.95 -19.89
N ARG A 48 -21.16 -9.99 -20.63
CA ARG A 48 -21.31 -9.89 -22.10
C ARG A 48 -20.72 -11.10 -22.83
N GLU A 49 -19.59 -11.61 -22.36
CA GLU A 49 -18.94 -12.80 -22.91
C GLU A 49 -19.52 -14.12 -22.40
N CYS A 50 -20.62 -14.09 -21.64
CA CYS A 50 -21.28 -15.26 -21.04
C CYS A 50 -20.38 -16.06 -20.07
N ASP A 51 -19.44 -15.39 -19.40
CA ASP A 51 -18.64 -15.96 -18.32
C ASP A 51 -19.46 -16.13 -17.05
N LYS A 52 -19.00 -17.03 -16.18
CA LYS A 52 -19.56 -17.17 -14.83
C LYS A 52 -18.95 -16.09 -13.94
N CYS A 53 -19.73 -15.06 -13.63
CA CYS A 53 -19.25 -13.90 -12.90
C CYS A 53 -19.58 -13.98 -11.41
N VAL A 54 -18.56 -13.80 -10.58
CA VAL A 54 -18.70 -13.67 -9.13
C VAL A 54 -18.02 -12.38 -8.69
N TYR A 55 -18.72 -11.55 -7.93
CA TYR A 55 -18.17 -10.38 -7.28
C TYR A 55 -18.22 -10.59 -5.77
N VAL A 56 -17.10 -10.43 -5.07
CA VAL A 56 -17.09 -10.39 -3.61
C VAL A 56 -16.85 -8.96 -3.20
N THR A 57 -17.74 -8.41 -2.37
CA THR A 57 -17.57 -7.09 -1.77
C THR A 57 -17.36 -7.22 -0.27
N THR A 58 -16.35 -6.52 0.27
CA THR A 58 -16.03 -6.54 1.71
C THR A 58 -16.04 -5.15 2.33
N GLU A 59 -15.97 -4.10 1.52
CA GLU A 59 -15.90 -2.71 1.99
C GLU A 59 -17.20 -1.95 1.74
N GLU A 60 -18.03 -2.45 0.81
CA GLU A 60 -19.32 -1.87 0.45
C GLU A 60 -20.44 -2.92 0.46
N SER A 61 -21.68 -2.49 0.64
CA SER A 61 -22.83 -3.40 0.54
C SER A 61 -23.09 -3.84 -0.90
N ARG A 62 -23.75 -4.99 -1.07
CA ARG A 62 -24.21 -5.48 -2.38
C ARG A 62 -24.99 -4.44 -3.18
N GLU A 63 -25.90 -3.73 -2.52
CA GLU A 63 -26.74 -2.68 -3.13
C GLU A 63 -25.89 -1.50 -3.61
N SER A 64 -24.80 -1.19 -2.90
CA SER A 64 -23.85 -0.16 -3.32
C SER A 64 -23.15 -0.52 -4.63
N ILE A 65 -22.66 -1.75 -4.73
CA ILE A 65 -22.02 -2.26 -5.95
C ILE A 65 -22.99 -2.25 -7.13
N ILE A 66 -24.25 -2.68 -6.93
CA ILE A 66 -25.28 -2.66 -7.97
C ILE A 66 -25.58 -1.24 -8.43
N ARG A 67 -25.75 -0.30 -7.49
CA ARG A 67 -26.00 1.12 -7.78
C ARG A 67 -24.84 1.77 -8.53
N GLN A 68 -23.60 1.48 -8.15
CA GLN A 68 -22.43 1.97 -8.89
C GLN A 68 -22.42 1.40 -10.32
N ALA A 69 -22.67 0.10 -10.49
CA ALA A 69 -22.73 -0.52 -11.80
C ALA A 69 -23.84 0.09 -12.70
N SER A 70 -24.99 0.47 -12.13
CA SER A 70 -26.08 1.10 -12.89
C SER A 70 -25.74 2.50 -13.37
N GLN A 71 -24.95 3.28 -12.60
CA GLN A 71 -24.45 4.59 -13.03
C GLN A 71 -23.61 4.53 -14.31
N PHE A 72 -22.94 3.39 -14.55
CA PHE A 72 -22.15 3.14 -15.76
C PHE A 72 -22.89 2.27 -16.81
N GLY A 73 -24.19 1.97 -16.60
CA GLY A 73 -24.98 1.16 -17.54
C GLY A 73 -24.48 -0.28 -17.72
N LEU A 74 -23.91 -0.89 -16.67
CA LEU A 74 -23.22 -2.19 -16.76
C LEU A 74 -24.13 -3.41 -16.63
N GLY A 75 -25.44 -3.22 -16.41
CA GLY A 75 -26.45 -4.30 -16.47
C GLY A 75 -26.36 -5.35 -15.36
N PHE A 76 -25.88 -4.99 -14.16
CA PHE A 76 -25.72 -5.94 -13.05
C PHE A 76 -27.05 -6.48 -12.52
N GLU A 77 -28.10 -5.64 -12.45
CA GLU A 77 -29.44 -6.04 -12.00
C GLU A 77 -30.00 -7.17 -12.88
N GLU A 78 -30.03 -6.96 -14.19
CA GLU A 78 -30.47 -7.98 -15.16
C GLU A 78 -29.59 -9.26 -15.09
N ALA A 79 -28.28 -9.10 -14.87
CA ALA A 79 -27.37 -10.23 -14.75
C ALA A 79 -27.62 -11.06 -13.47
N LEU A 80 -28.02 -10.42 -12.38
CA LEU A 80 -28.41 -11.10 -11.13
C LEU A 80 -29.72 -11.87 -11.33
N GLU A 81 -30.74 -11.23 -11.91
CA GLU A 81 -32.04 -11.87 -12.19
C GLU A 81 -31.90 -13.08 -13.11
N LYS A 82 -31.03 -12.98 -14.12
CA LYS A 82 -30.76 -14.07 -15.07
C LYS A 82 -29.77 -15.12 -14.55
N GLY A 83 -29.30 -15.01 -13.30
CA GLY A 83 -28.34 -15.95 -12.72
C GLY A 83 -27.00 -16.00 -13.46
N LYS A 84 -26.55 -14.88 -14.03
CA LYS A 84 -25.25 -14.72 -14.71
C LYS A 84 -24.17 -14.12 -13.80
N LEU A 85 -24.59 -13.40 -12.77
CA LEU A 85 -23.76 -12.78 -11.75
C LEU A 85 -24.21 -13.23 -10.36
N ILE A 86 -23.26 -13.49 -9.47
CA ILE A 86 -23.52 -13.60 -8.02
C ILE A 86 -22.64 -12.57 -7.32
N ILE A 87 -23.24 -11.81 -6.39
CA ILE A 87 -22.51 -10.87 -5.53
C ILE A 87 -22.53 -11.39 -4.10
N ILE A 88 -21.35 -11.71 -3.57
CA ILE A 88 -21.13 -12.14 -2.20
C ILE A 88 -20.85 -10.90 -1.34
N ASP A 89 -21.65 -10.68 -0.30
CA ASP A 89 -21.48 -9.57 0.64
C ASP A 89 -20.76 -10.05 1.90
N ALA A 90 -19.60 -9.49 2.19
CA ALA A 90 -18.80 -9.78 3.38
C ALA A 90 -18.78 -8.63 4.39
N LEU A 91 -19.45 -7.52 4.09
CA LEU A 91 -19.49 -6.33 4.94
C LEU A 91 -20.65 -6.41 5.95
N THR A 92 -21.85 -6.64 5.43
CA THR A 92 -23.09 -6.37 6.17
C THR A 92 -23.49 -7.52 7.10
N GLY A 93 -22.97 -8.74 6.85
CA GLY A 93 -23.31 -9.92 7.62
C GLY A 93 -24.80 -10.28 7.57
N LEU A 94 -25.52 -9.81 6.54
CA LEU A 94 -26.93 -10.14 6.32
C LEU A 94 -27.13 -11.67 6.32
N GLU A 95 -28.26 -12.15 6.83
CA GLU A 95 -28.56 -13.59 6.87
C GLU A 95 -29.06 -14.16 5.53
N ASP A 96 -28.63 -13.57 4.41
CA ASP A 96 -28.95 -14.10 3.08
C ASP A 96 -27.90 -15.13 2.61
N ARG A 97 -28.27 -15.96 1.63
CA ARG A 97 -27.44 -17.08 1.13
C ARG A 97 -26.04 -16.63 0.66
N TRP A 98 -25.96 -15.46 0.05
CA TRP A 98 -24.75 -14.91 -0.55
C TRP A 98 -24.06 -13.91 0.36
N SER A 99 -24.20 -14.07 1.66
CA SER A 99 -23.49 -13.28 2.65
C SER A 99 -22.48 -14.14 3.42
N LEU A 100 -21.34 -13.55 3.76
CA LEU A 100 -20.30 -14.18 4.57
C LEU A 100 -20.60 -13.94 6.05
N LYS A 101 -20.75 -15.03 6.79
CA LYS A 101 -21.03 -15.00 8.25
C LYS A 101 -19.82 -14.57 9.07
N SER A 102 -18.62 -14.78 8.53
CA SER A 102 -17.35 -14.44 9.17
C SER A 102 -16.37 -14.00 8.10
N LEU A 103 -15.55 -13.01 8.46
CA LEU A 103 -14.50 -12.47 7.59
C LEU A 103 -13.26 -13.38 7.62
N ASP A 104 -13.42 -14.60 7.12
CA ASP A 104 -12.42 -15.65 7.06
C ASP A 104 -12.15 -16.07 5.61
N VAL A 105 -10.88 -16.34 5.28
CA VAL A 105 -10.45 -16.60 3.89
C VAL A 105 -10.94 -17.96 3.40
N GLU A 106 -10.99 -18.95 4.28
CA GLU A 106 -11.52 -20.27 3.99
C GLU A 106 -13.02 -20.17 3.72
N ALA A 107 -13.76 -19.44 4.56
CA ALA A 107 -15.18 -19.16 4.33
C ALA A 107 -15.44 -18.43 3.00
N LEU A 108 -14.61 -17.45 2.65
CA LEU A 108 -14.64 -16.76 1.35
C LEU A 108 -14.51 -17.75 0.19
N VAL A 109 -13.47 -18.59 0.24
CA VAL A 109 -13.19 -19.55 -0.83
C VAL A 109 -14.34 -20.55 -0.98
N ASP A 110 -14.88 -21.07 0.12
CA ASP A 110 -16.01 -21.99 0.10
C ASP A 110 -17.26 -21.35 -0.51
N LYS A 111 -17.54 -20.09 -0.16
CA LYS A 111 -18.69 -19.34 -0.69
C LYS A 111 -18.53 -19.04 -2.18
N VAL A 112 -17.32 -18.70 -2.64
CA VAL A 112 -17.03 -18.51 -4.07
C VAL A 112 -17.16 -19.82 -4.85
N ILE A 113 -16.75 -20.95 -4.27
CA ILE A 113 -16.94 -22.27 -4.86
C ILE A 113 -18.43 -22.62 -4.96
N GLU A 114 -19.22 -22.33 -3.91
CA GLU A 114 -20.68 -22.48 -3.94
C GLU A 114 -21.28 -21.66 -5.09
N ALA A 115 -20.91 -20.39 -5.22
CA ALA A 115 -21.35 -19.52 -6.30
C ALA A 115 -20.98 -20.07 -7.68
N LYS A 116 -19.75 -20.59 -7.84
CA LYS A 116 -19.31 -21.20 -9.10
C LYS A 116 -20.13 -22.44 -9.45
N LYS A 117 -20.48 -23.28 -8.47
CA LYS A 117 -21.31 -24.47 -8.71
C LYS A 117 -22.71 -24.08 -9.16
N GLU A 118 -23.31 -23.07 -8.54
CA GLU A 118 -24.62 -22.53 -8.92
C GLU A 118 -24.62 -22.01 -10.37
N LEU A 119 -23.60 -21.21 -10.71
CA LEU A 119 -23.44 -20.65 -12.05
C LEU A 119 -23.11 -21.71 -13.11
N GLY A 120 -22.59 -22.87 -12.69
CA GLY A 120 -22.26 -24.01 -13.53
C GLY A 120 -20.84 -24.00 -14.11
N ARG A 121 -20.60 -24.93 -15.04
CA ARG A 121 -19.28 -25.12 -15.68
C ARG A 121 -19.00 -24.03 -16.73
N GLY A 122 -17.71 -23.79 -16.96
CA GLY A 122 -17.22 -22.83 -17.95
C GLY A 122 -16.20 -21.85 -17.38
N ARG A 123 -15.74 -20.92 -18.23
CA ARG A 123 -14.83 -19.84 -17.85
C ARG A 123 -15.47 -18.95 -16.78
N GLY A 124 -14.70 -18.56 -15.78
CA GLY A 124 -15.17 -17.70 -14.69
C GLY A 124 -14.38 -16.41 -14.59
N ARG A 125 -15.05 -15.34 -14.19
CA ARG A 125 -14.42 -14.09 -13.74
C ARG A 125 -14.78 -13.85 -12.29
N LEU A 126 -13.77 -13.58 -11.48
CA LEU A 126 -13.91 -13.33 -10.05
C LEU A 126 -13.31 -11.97 -9.72
N VAL A 127 -14.05 -11.15 -8.98
CA VAL A 127 -13.53 -9.98 -8.27
C VAL A 127 -13.60 -10.25 -6.78
N ILE A 128 -12.55 -9.86 -6.06
CA ILE A 128 -12.56 -9.75 -4.60
C ILE A 128 -12.19 -8.31 -4.23
N ASP A 129 -13.18 -7.52 -3.86
CA ASP A 129 -13.09 -6.10 -3.54
C ASP A 129 -13.49 -5.82 -2.08
N SER A 130 -12.57 -5.89 -1.11
CA SER A 130 -11.14 -6.05 -1.26
C SER A 130 -10.62 -7.24 -0.47
N MET A 131 -9.50 -7.80 -0.94
CA MET A 131 -8.79 -8.79 -0.16
C MET A 131 -8.18 -8.19 1.12
N SER A 132 -7.96 -6.86 1.17
CA SER A 132 -7.36 -6.18 2.32
C SER A 132 -8.16 -6.37 3.62
N ALA A 133 -9.48 -6.51 3.53
CA ALA A 133 -10.33 -6.73 4.68
C ALA A 133 -9.94 -8.01 5.47
N PHE A 134 -9.51 -9.07 4.77
CA PHE A 134 -9.18 -10.36 5.38
C PHE A 134 -7.85 -10.41 6.14
N TRP A 135 -7.01 -9.39 6.00
CA TRP A 135 -5.73 -9.30 6.71
C TRP A 135 -5.51 -7.93 7.33
N LEU A 136 -6.59 -7.19 7.58
CA LEU A 136 -6.54 -5.86 8.19
C LEU A 136 -5.83 -5.88 9.55
N ASP A 137 -6.03 -6.94 10.33
CA ASP A 137 -5.41 -7.17 11.63
C ASP A 137 -4.07 -7.94 11.56
N LYS A 138 -3.76 -8.56 10.42
CA LYS A 138 -2.58 -9.43 10.23
C LYS A 138 -1.93 -9.22 8.85
N PRO A 139 -1.33 -8.06 8.56
CA PRO A 139 -0.79 -7.75 7.22
C PRO A 139 0.26 -8.76 6.72
N ALA A 140 1.06 -9.36 7.61
CA ALA A 140 2.02 -10.41 7.26
C ALA A 140 1.38 -11.65 6.59
N MET A 141 0.08 -11.87 6.82
CA MET A 141 -0.68 -12.98 6.26
C MET A 141 -1.16 -12.73 4.82
N ALA A 142 -1.08 -11.48 4.32
CA ALA A 142 -1.58 -11.11 3.00
C ALA A 142 -1.05 -12.02 1.88
N ARG A 143 0.25 -12.35 1.93
CA ARG A 143 0.88 -13.26 0.95
C ARG A 143 0.35 -14.70 1.09
N LYS A 144 0.20 -15.20 2.31
CA LYS A 144 -0.31 -16.56 2.58
C LYS A 144 -1.75 -16.70 2.10
N TYR A 145 -2.61 -15.73 2.42
CA TYR A 145 -4.02 -15.73 2.02
C TYR A 145 -4.19 -15.57 0.51
N SER A 146 -3.47 -14.64 -0.11
CA SER A 146 -3.47 -14.48 -1.57
C SER A 146 -3.02 -15.76 -2.29
N TYR A 147 -2.00 -16.44 -1.76
CA TYR A 147 -1.55 -17.72 -2.29
C TYR A 147 -2.58 -18.83 -2.14
N PHE A 148 -3.25 -18.90 -0.99
CA PHE A 148 -4.31 -19.87 -0.73
C PHE A 148 -5.48 -19.69 -1.72
N VAL A 149 -6.00 -18.46 -1.87
CA VAL A 149 -7.05 -18.13 -2.84
C VAL A 149 -6.64 -18.52 -4.25
N LYS A 150 -5.42 -18.14 -4.68
CA LYS A 150 -4.89 -18.52 -6.00
C LYS A 150 -4.87 -20.04 -6.17
N LYS A 151 -4.31 -20.77 -5.20
CA LYS A 151 -4.12 -22.23 -5.29
C LYS A 151 -5.44 -22.98 -5.39
N VAL A 152 -6.44 -22.56 -4.62
CA VAL A 152 -7.74 -23.23 -4.60
C VAL A 152 -8.57 -22.84 -5.82
N LEU A 153 -8.72 -21.54 -6.09
CA LEU A 153 -9.66 -21.05 -7.12
C LEU A 153 -9.14 -21.19 -8.56
N ALA A 154 -7.82 -21.33 -8.77
CA ALA A 154 -7.28 -21.63 -10.10
C ALA A 154 -7.85 -22.94 -10.68
N ARG A 155 -8.16 -23.92 -9.83
CA ARG A 155 -8.76 -25.20 -10.24
C ARG A 155 -10.23 -25.08 -10.69
N TRP A 156 -10.88 -23.95 -10.38
CA TRP A 156 -12.27 -23.67 -10.71
C TRP A 156 -12.44 -22.85 -12.00
N GLY A 157 -11.34 -22.60 -12.73
CA GLY A 157 -11.37 -21.91 -14.02
C GLY A 157 -11.68 -20.41 -13.91
N PHE A 158 -11.34 -19.80 -12.78
CA PHE A 158 -11.46 -18.36 -12.58
C PHE A 158 -10.22 -17.61 -13.06
N THR A 159 -10.45 -16.51 -13.76
CA THR A 159 -9.52 -15.38 -13.81
C THR A 159 -9.96 -14.38 -12.75
N THR A 160 -9.03 -13.98 -11.87
CA THR A 160 -9.36 -13.24 -10.64
C THR A 160 -8.70 -11.87 -10.62
N LEU A 161 -9.48 -10.84 -10.31
CA LEU A 161 -9.00 -9.56 -9.81
C LEU A 161 -9.11 -9.55 -8.28
N ALA A 162 -7.99 -9.36 -7.62
CA ALA A 162 -7.92 -9.21 -6.18
C ALA A 162 -7.55 -7.75 -5.85
N VAL A 163 -8.50 -7.00 -5.31
CA VAL A 163 -8.24 -5.62 -4.90
C VAL A 163 -7.48 -5.62 -3.59
N SER A 164 -6.39 -4.87 -3.54
CA SER A 164 -5.68 -4.58 -2.29
C SER A 164 -5.51 -3.08 -2.19
N GLN A 165 -6.04 -2.49 -1.13
CA GLN A 165 -5.65 -1.15 -0.75
C GLN A 165 -4.20 -1.20 -0.25
N TYR A 166 -3.37 -0.25 -0.69
CA TYR A 166 -2.10 0.02 -0.02
C TYR A 166 -2.44 0.67 1.33
N ALA A 167 -2.61 -0.16 2.36
CA ALA A 167 -2.56 0.27 3.75
C ALA A 167 -1.48 -0.52 4.46
N ILE A 168 -0.25 -0.51 3.93
CA ILE A 168 0.90 -0.85 4.74
C ILE A 168 1.28 0.43 5.48
N THR A 169 0.58 0.74 6.56
CA THR A 169 1.08 1.72 7.52
C THR A 169 1.72 0.95 8.66
N THR A 170 2.85 0.33 8.34
CA THR A 170 3.79 -0.15 9.33
C THR A 170 4.31 1.08 10.07
N SER A 171 3.80 1.33 11.29
CA SER A 171 4.18 2.49 12.09
C SER A 171 5.47 2.25 12.87
N VAL A 172 6.21 3.32 13.16
CA VAL A 172 7.34 3.34 14.09
C VAL A 172 6.95 4.17 15.33
N ALA A 173 7.76 4.14 16.39
CA ALA A 173 7.49 4.94 17.58
C ALA A 173 7.59 6.45 17.29
N TRP A 174 6.88 7.27 18.09
CA TRP A 174 6.82 8.73 17.90
C TRP A 174 8.21 9.39 17.94
N ASP A 175 9.09 8.88 18.80
CA ASP A 175 10.44 9.37 19.04
C ASP A 175 11.47 8.91 17.98
N GLU A 176 11.07 8.05 17.03
CA GLU A 176 11.99 7.54 16.02
C GLU A 176 12.39 8.64 15.02
N PRO A 177 13.69 8.82 14.76
CA PRO A 177 14.17 9.86 13.87
C PRO A 177 13.81 9.55 12.41
N VAL A 178 13.35 10.56 11.69
CA VAL A 178 13.11 10.53 10.24
C VAL A 178 13.85 11.67 9.57
N ALA A 179 14.43 11.41 8.39
CA ALA A 179 14.96 12.45 7.52
C ALA A 179 13.86 12.90 6.56
N VAL A 180 13.55 14.19 6.56
CA VAL A 180 12.58 14.80 5.65
C VAL A 180 13.26 15.92 4.87
N ARG A 181 13.10 15.91 3.55
CA ARG A 181 13.50 16.98 2.66
C ARG A 181 12.26 17.72 2.19
N ASP A 182 12.24 19.05 2.34
CA ASP A 182 11.15 19.88 1.86
C ASP A 182 11.33 20.30 0.39
N ALA A 183 10.29 20.93 -0.19
CA ALA A 183 10.31 21.39 -1.57
C ALA A 183 11.42 22.41 -1.90
N SER A 184 12.00 23.05 -0.88
CA SER A 184 13.16 23.95 -1.05
C SER A 184 14.50 23.21 -1.09
N GLY A 185 14.48 21.89 -0.92
CA GLY A 185 15.66 21.03 -0.83
C GLY A 185 16.28 20.97 0.57
N ARG A 186 15.66 21.61 1.58
CA ARG A 186 16.19 21.62 2.95
C ARG A 186 15.89 20.30 3.63
N VAL A 187 16.93 19.66 4.14
CA VAL A 187 16.85 18.39 4.88
C VAL A 187 16.78 18.66 6.39
N ARG A 188 15.89 17.96 7.09
CA ARG A 188 15.82 17.94 8.55
C ARG A 188 15.74 16.51 9.04
N VAL A 189 16.45 16.22 10.13
CA VAL A 189 16.30 14.97 10.88
C VAL A 189 15.63 15.32 12.19
N LEU A 190 14.45 14.75 12.44
CA LEU A 190 13.60 15.05 13.59
C LEU A 190 12.81 13.80 13.99
N PRO A 191 12.28 13.71 15.23
CA PRO A 191 11.33 12.67 15.57
C PRO A 191 10.16 12.67 14.59
N ILE A 192 9.79 11.50 14.09
CA ILE A 192 8.70 11.35 13.14
C ILE A 192 7.38 11.86 13.70
N GLY A 193 7.18 11.74 15.00
CA GLY A 193 6.04 12.29 15.70
C GLY A 193 5.91 13.81 15.55
N GLU A 194 6.99 14.56 15.78
CA GLU A 194 7.01 16.01 15.58
C GLU A 194 6.73 16.42 14.12
N PHE A 195 7.15 15.59 13.17
CA PHE A 195 6.82 15.81 11.76
C PHE A 195 5.34 15.56 11.49
N VAL A 196 4.81 14.43 11.98
CA VAL A 196 3.42 13.99 11.79
C VAL A 196 2.43 14.93 12.46
N ASP A 197 2.73 15.42 13.67
CA ASP A 197 1.83 16.26 14.46
C ASP A 197 1.54 17.62 13.81
N LYS A 198 2.33 18.05 12.81
CA LYS A 198 2.04 19.23 11.99
C LYS A 198 0.81 19.08 11.10
N PHE A 199 0.37 17.85 10.86
CA PHE A 199 -0.73 17.54 9.95
C PHE A 199 -2.03 17.21 10.67
N PHE A 200 -2.01 16.98 11.99
CA PHE A 200 -3.17 16.50 12.74
C PHE A 200 -3.43 17.34 13.98
N LEU A 201 -4.70 17.56 14.33
CA LEU A 201 -5.07 18.19 15.61
C LEU A 201 -4.80 17.26 16.78
N GLU A 202 -4.56 17.74 17.99
CA GLU A 202 -4.24 16.86 19.13
C GLU A 202 -5.28 15.73 19.34
N GLY A 203 -4.80 14.49 19.43
CA GLY A 203 -5.64 13.30 19.71
C GLY A 203 -6.33 12.65 18.50
N GLU A 204 -6.36 13.28 17.33
CA GLU A 204 -6.86 12.71 16.06
C GLU A 204 -6.07 11.46 15.60
N GLU A 205 -6.67 10.54 14.85
CA GLU A 205 -5.95 9.45 14.18
C GLU A 205 -6.40 9.41 12.73
N GLY A 206 -5.52 9.06 11.80
CA GLY A 206 -5.89 9.06 10.39
C GLY A 206 -4.70 9.05 9.44
N SER A 207 -5.00 9.30 8.17
CA SER A 207 -4.02 9.38 7.09
C SER A 207 -4.34 10.56 6.18
N ILE A 208 -3.36 11.44 6.01
CA ILE A 208 -3.48 12.66 5.21
C ILE A 208 -2.58 12.54 3.98
N ASP A 209 -3.11 12.91 2.82
CA ASP A 209 -2.35 13.05 1.58
C ASP A 209 -1.49 14.33 1.64
N VAL A 210 -0.20 14.18 1.36
CA VAL A 210 0.79 15.26 1.32
C VAL A 210 1.61 15.24 0.02
N GLY A 211 1.18 14.49 -1.00
CA GLY A 211 1.93 14.29 -2.24
C GLY A 211 2.22 15.60 -2.97
N ASP A 212 1.32 16.57 -2.86
CA ASP A 212 1.45 17.89 -3.49
C ASP A 212 2.38 18.86 -2.74
N LEU A 213 2.87 18.49 -1.55
CA LEU A 213 3.73 19.36 -0.73
C LEU A 213 5.22 19.29 -1.09
N GLY A 214 5.60 18.42 -2.05
CA GLY A 214 6.99 18.25 -2.47
C GLY A 214 7.91 17.76 -1.36
N LEU A 215 7.37 16.99 -0.41
CA LEU A 215 8.13 16.42 0.71
C LEU A 215 8.73 15.08 0.29
N GLU A 216 9.96 14.80 0.72
CA GLU A 216 10.65 13.54 0.47
C GLU A 216 11.27 12.96 1.74
N THR A 217 11.44 11.64 1.79
CA THR A 217 12.16 10.94 2.85
C THR A 217 13.14 9.90 2.29
N LEU A 218 14.01 9.38 3.14
CA LEU A 218 14.96 8.34 2.76
C LEU A 218 14.29 6.96 2.75
N ALA A 219 14.51 6.20 1.68
CA ALA A 219 14.05 4.83 1.55
C ALA A 219 15.17 3.94 0.98
N LEU A 220 15.17 2.66 1.37
CA LEU A 220 16.05 1.65 0.77
C LEU A 220 15.45 1.15 -0.54
N ASP A 221 16.14 1.38 -1.65
CA ASP A 221 15.79 0.78 -2.93
C ASP A 221 16.26 -0.68 -2.95
N LEU A 222 15.33 -1.64 -2.93
CA LEU A 222 15.66 -3.06 -2.82
C LEU A 222 16.35 -3.66 -4.06
N ARG A 223 16.31 -2.97 -5.21
CA ARG A 223 16.96 -3.46 -6.44
C ARG A 223 18.44 -3.10 -6.44
N SER A 224 18.74 -1.86 -6.07
CA SER A 224 20.10 -1.32 -6.03
C SER A 224 20.77 -1.45 -4.66
N LEU A 225 19.99 -1.73 -3.61
CA LEU A 225 20.39 -1.70 -2.20
C LEU A 225 20.96 -0.36 -1.75
N LYS A 226 20.62 0.72 -2.46
CA LYS A 226 21.04 2.09 -2.13
C LYS A 226 19.91 2.82 -1.39
N VAL A 227 20.31 3.71 -0.48
CA VAL A 227 19.38 4.69 0.07
C VAL A 227 19.13 5.77 -0.97
N VAL A 228 17.86 6.04 -1.24
CA VAL A 228 17.42 7.05 -2.18
C VAL A 228 16.35 7.92 -1.54
N TRP A 229 16.23 9.15 -2.02
CA TRP A 229 15.11 10.01 -1.66
C TRP A 229 13.86 9.57 -2.43
N LYS A 230 12.73 9.52 -1.73
CA LYS A 230 11.43 9.19 -2.30
C LYS A 230 10.39 10.21 -1.83
N PRO A 231 9.45 10.59 -2.71
CA PRO A 231 8.34 11.46 -2.32
C PRO A 231 7.52 10.82 -1.21
N ILE A 232 7.12 11.66 -0.24
CA ILE A 232 6.16 11.31 0.80
C ILE A 232 4.77 11.57 0.20
N ALA A 233 4.04 10.50 -0.09
CA ALA A 233 2.67 10.63 -0.58
C ALA A 233 1.70 10.92 0.57
N ARG A 234 1.92 10.32 1.75
CA ARG A 234 0.97 10.39 2.87
C ARG A 234 1.67 10.43 4.21
N VAL A 235 1.01 11.06 5.19
CA VAL A 235 1.38 11.06 6.60
C VAL A 235 0.29 10.35 7.39
N VAL A 236 0.67 9.47 8.33
CA VAL A 236 -0.28 8.62 9.07
C VAL A 236 -0.02 8.70 10.56
N ARG A 237 -1.06 8.96 11.33
CA ARG A 237 -1.03 8.91 12.79
C ARG A 237 -1.99 7.85 13.33
N ARG A 238 -1.50 7.05 14.25
CA ARG A 238 -2.29 6.03 14.94
C ARG A 238 -1.76 5.80 16.35
N ARG A 239 -2.65 5.52 17.29
CA ARG A 239 -2.29 5.10 18.63
C ARG A 239 -1.78 3.65 18.61
N ALA A 240 -0.63 3.42 19.23
CA ALA A 240 -0.09 2.07 19.39
C ALA A 240 -1.06 1.22 20.23
N ARG A 241 -1.46 0.06 19.71
CA ARG A 241 -2.28 -0.94 20.42
C ARG A 241 -1.37 -2.13 20.74
N GLY A 242 -0.79 -2.14 21.94
CA GLY A 242 0.11 -3.21 22.39
C GLY A 242 1.58 -2.77 22.54
N PRO A 243 2.45 -3.71 22.93
CA PRO A 243 3.86 -3.41 23.18
C PRO A 243 4.61 -3.08 21.89
N LEU A 244 5.56 -2.16 21.98
CA LEU A 244 6.56 -1.91 20.93
C LEU A 244 7.76 -2.83 21.12
N TYR A 245 8.37 -3.26 20.03
CA TYR A 245 9.61 -4.03 20.01
C TYR A 245 10.76 -3.09 19.74
N GLU A 246 11.82 -3.17 20.54
CA GLU A 246 13.08 -2.49 20.25
C GLU A 246 14.04 -3.47 19.57
N VAL A 247 14.34 -3.23 18.30
CA VAL A 247 15.29 -4.03 17.53
C VAL A 247 16.66 -3.37 17.67
N ARG A 248 17.61 -4.02 18.34
CA ARG A 248 19.00 -3.55 18.46
C ARG A 248 19.92 -4.35 17.56
N LEU A 249 20.71 -3.65 16.77
CA LEU A 249 21.74 -4.20 15.90
C LEU A 249 23.09 -4.25 16.63
N GLU A 250 23.93 -5.21 16.26
CA GLU A 250 25.29 -5.37 16.82
C GLU A 250 26.14 -4.10 16.63
N ALA A 251 25.94 -3.37 15.53
CA ALA A 251 26.58 -2.10 15.26
C ALA A 251 26.09 -0.92 16.16
N GLY A 252 25.30 -1.20 17.20
CA GLY A 252 24.83 -0.23 18.19
C GLY A 252 23.59 0.57 17.80
N ARG A 253 23.00 0.32 16.63
CA ARG A 253 21.78 1.01 16.18
C ARG A 253 20.54 0.33 16.73
N SER A 254 19.49 1.10 16.97
CA SER A 254 18.20 0.58 17.41
C SER A 254 17.04 1.24 16.69
N VAL A 255 15.92 0.54 16.61
CA VAL A 255 14.63 1.09 16.15
C VAL A 255 13.50 0.46 16.95
N LYS A 256 12.53 1.28 17.38
CA LYS A 256 11.31 0.84 18.04
C LYS A 256 10.17 0.76 17.05
N ILE A 257 9.61 -0.44 16.93
CA ILE A 257 8.63 -0.77 15.91
C ILE A 257 7.40 -1.45 16.52
N SER A 258 6.26 -1.33 15.85
CA SER A 258 5.06 -2.08 16.24
C SER A 258 5.20 -3.58 15.89
N PRO A 259 4.39 -4.47 16.49
CA PRO A 259 4.45 -5.91 16.21
C PRO A 259 4.33 -6.27 14.71
N ASP A 260 3.52 -5.50 13.98
CA ASP A 260 3.24 -5.71 12.55
C ASP A 260 4.19 -4.93 11.62
N HIS A 261 5.02 -4.04 12.15
CA HIS A 261 5.99 -3.31 11.36
C HIS A 261 7.03 -4.28 10.82
N SER A 262 7.16 -4.36 9.50
CA SER A 262 8.14 -5.24 8.86
C SER A 262 9.43 -4.49 8.56
N ILE A 263 10.55 -5.07 8.95
CA ILE A 263 11.89 -4.63 8.52
C ILE A 263 12.45 -5.64 7.53
N TYR A 264 13.38 -5.21 6.69
CA TYR A 264 14.03 -6.13 5.75
C TYR A 264 15.16 -6.88 6.44
N VAL A 265 15.12 -8.20 6.38
CA VAL A 265 16.19 -9.11 6.79
C VAL A 265 16.79 -9.82 5.57
N LEU A 266 18.01 -10.33 5.70
CA LEU A 266 18.65 -11.18 4.69
C LEU A 266 18.34 -12.64 4.96
N GLU A 267 17.52 -13.25 4.09
CA GLU A 267 17.27 -14.69 4.07
C GLU A 267 17.81 -15.28 2.77
N GLY A 268 18.80 -16.16 2.85
CA GLY A 268 19.45 -16.74 1.67
C GLY A 268 20.01 -15.68 0.71
N LEU A 269 20.61 -14.61 1.26
CA LEU A 269 21.12 -13.44 0.51
C LEU A 269 20.05 -12.63 -0.22
N ARG A 270 18.76 -12.81 0.12
CA ARG A 270 17.66 -12.05 -0.46
C ARG A 270 17.00 -11.15 0.60
N PRO A 271 16.83 -9.85 0.31
CA PRO A 271 16.01 -8.97 1.14
C PRO A 271 14.59 -9.53 1.28
N THR A 272 14.20 -9.85 2.51
CA THR A 272 12.89 -10.43 2.83
C THR A 272 12.28 -9.63 3.98
N PRO A 273 11.03 -9.14 3.86
CA PRO A 273 10.38 -8.45 4.96
C PRO A 273 10.02 -9.44 6.07
N LYS A 274 10.31 -9.07 7.32
CA LYS A 274 9.95 -9.83 8.53
C LYS A 274 9.32 -8.88 9.55
N ALA A 275 8.15 -9.25 10.05
CA ALA A 275 7.40 -8.44 11.03
C ALA A 275 8.12 -8.40 12.38
N GLY A 276 7.95 -7.31 13.13
CA GLY A 276 8.58 -7.12 14.44
C GLY A 276 8.39 -8.29 15.40
N ARG A 277 7.19 -8.86 15.46
CA ARG A 277 6.88 -10.06 16.28
C ARG A 277 7.63 -11.34 15.86
N ASP A 278 8.09 -11.41 14.62
CA ASP A 278 8.71 -12.59 14.02
C ASP A 278 10.25 -12.48 13.99
N LEU A 279 10.80 -11.32 14.37
CA LEU A 279 12.24 -11.09 14.50
C LEU A 279 12.83 -11.90 15.64
N LYS A 280 14.03 -12.43 15.39
CA LYS A 280 14.78 -13.21 16.38
C LYS A 280 16.22 -12.71 16.47
N PRO A 281 16.85 -12.78 17.66
CA PRO A 281 18.29 -12.57 17.78
C PRO A 281 19.04 -13.44 16.77
N GLY A 282 19.95 -12.82 16.01
CA GLY A 282 20.69 -13.47 14.91
C GLY A 282 20.12 -13.20 13.50
N ASP A 283 18.95 -12.58 13.38
CA ASP A 283 18.46 -12.10 12.08
C ASP A 283 19.36 -10.98 11.52
N PHE A 284 19.80 -11.13 10.27
CA PHE A 284 20.61 -10.11 9.58
C PHE A 284 19.73 -9.02 9.01
N VAL A 285 19.54 -7.93 9.76
CA VAL A 285 18.74 -6.78 9.32
C VAL A 285 19.50 -5.95 8.28
N LEU A 286 18.83 -5.59 7.19
CA LEU A 286 19.33 -4.62 6.22
C LEU A 286 19.18 -3.22 6.79
N ALA A 287 20.30 -2.63 7.16
CA ALA A 287 20.39 -1.24 7.57
C ALA A 287 21.43 -0.51 6.70
N PRO A 288 21.17 0.76 6.33
CA PRO A 288 22.13 1.52 5.53
C PRO A 288 23.43 1.74 6.28
N ALA A 289 24.58 1.34 5.74
CA ALA A 289 25.87 1.50 6.42
C ALA A 289 26.15 2.95 6.83
N ARG A 290 25.77 3.90 5.99
CA ARG A 290 25.72 5.34 6.29
C ARG A 290 24.37 5.86 5.82
N LEU A 291 23.71 6.66 6.64
CA LEU A 291 22.69 7.56 6.11
C LEU A 291 23.43 8.60 5.27
N PRO A 292 22.86 9.11 4.16
CA PRO A 292 23.45 10.28 3.52
C PRO A 292 23.64 11.33 4.61
N GLU A 293 24.87 11.84 4.72
CA GLU A 293 25.12 12.99 5.58
C GLU A 293 24.04 14.01 5.25
N PRO A 294 23.42 14.66 6.24
CA PRO A 294 22.67 15.86 5.94
C PRO A 294 23.69 16.71 5.21
N THR A 295 23.55 16.86 3.90
CA THR A 295 24.12 17.98 3.19
C THR A 295 23.39 19.17 3.77
N THR A 296 23.84 19.57 4.95
CA THR A 296 23.75 20.92 5.41
C THR A 296 24.29 21.74 4.25
N TRP A 297 23.52 22.76 3.93
CA TRP A 297 23.87 23.81 3.00
C TRP A 297 23.72 23.48 1.50
N ASN A 298 22.59 23.94 0.96
CA ASN A 298 22.65 24.68 -0.29
C ASN A 298 23.29 26.06 0.05
N VAL A 299 24.60 26.11 0.34
CA VAL A 299 25.30 27.41 0.36
C VAL A 299 25.37 27.81 -1.11
N LYS A 300 24.73 28.91 -1.51
CA LYS A 300 25.51 29.83 -2.34
C LYS A 300 26.71 30.15 -1.46
N ASP A 301 27.93 29.75 -1.81
CA ASP A 301 29.12 30.14 -1.04
C ASP A 301 29.00 31.64 -0.71
N ILE A 302 28.73 31.95 0.55
CA ILE A 302 28.74 33.32 1.05
C ILE A 302 30.15 33.47 1.58
N ASP A 303 30.98 34.15 0.81
CA ASP A 303 32.23 34.67 1.33
C ASP A 303 31.89 35.69 2.42
N LEU A 304 31.90 35.21 3.66
CA LEU A 304 31.62 36.02 4.85
C LEU A 304 32.60 37.19 4.94
N LEU A 305 33.84 37.04 4.46
CA LEU A 305 34.82 38.12 4.44
C LEU A 305 34.35 39.24 3.50
N THR A 306 33.97 38.88 2.27
CA THR A 306 33.43 39.82 1.28
C THR A 306 32.16 40.50 1.77
N GLU A 307 31.26 39.76 2.43
CA GLU A 307 29.98 40.31 2.85
C GLU A 307 30.08 41.18 4.12
N LEU A 308 30.97 40.82 5.05
CA LEU A 308 31.27 41.64 6.23
C LEU A 308 32.10 42.88 5.88
N ALA A 309 33.01 42.77 4.90
CA ALA A 309 33.81 43.90 4.41
C ALA A 309 32.95 45.01 3.76
N ARG A 310 31.74 44.69 3.27
CA ARG A 310 30.79 45.67 2.72
C ARG A 310 30.11 46.55 3.79
N HIS A 311 30.22 46.19 5.06
CA HIS A 311 29.62 46.93 6.16
C HIS A 311 30.67 47.74 6.93
N GLU A 312 30.82 49.02 6.58
CA GLU A 312 31.80 49.96 7.17
C GLU A 312 31.82 49.96 8.71
N ARG A 313 30.65 49.76 9.35
CA ARG A 313 30.52 49.74 10.83
C ARG A 313 31.07 48.49 11.51
N LEU A 314 31.34 47.41 10.78
CA LEU A 314 31.82 46.15 11.34
C LEU A 314 33.35 46.00 11.28
N HIS A 315 34.04 46.85 10.51
CA HIS A 315 35.50 46.83 10.39
C HIS A 315 36.22 47.02 11.73
N ASP A 316 35.67 47.88 12.60
CA ASP A 316 36.27 48.16 13.92
C ASP A 316 35.88 47.15 15.00
N LEU A 317 34.98 46.21 14.70
CA LEU A 317 34.38 45.27 15.67
C LEU A 317 34.80 43.82 15.44
N ILE A 318 35.45 43.51 14.31
CA ILE A 318 35.80 42.15 13.92
C ILE A 318 37.32 42.06 13.75
N TYR A 319 37.95 41.26 14.61
CA TYR A 319 39.37 40.89 14.49
C TYR A 319 39.48 39.54 13.79
N ILE A 320 40.19 39.48 12.67
CA ILE A 320 40.37 38.26 11.86
C ILE A 320 41.81 37.78 12.05
N HIS A 321 41.96 36.58 12.62
CA HIS A 321 43.26 35.94 12.81
C HIS A 321 43.59 35.06 11.59
N ASP A 322 44.82 35.18 11.07
CA ASP A 322 45.37 34.37 9.96
C ASP A 322 44.65 34.52 8.60
N ALA A 323 44.32 35.75 8.21
CA ALA A 323 44.02 36.03 6.81
C ALA A 323 45.32 35.98 5.98
N PRO A 324 45.41 35.16 4.91
CA PRO A 324 46.51 35.25 3.96
C PRO A 324 46.47 36.63 3.27
N GLU A 325 47.63 37.26 3.07
CA GLU A 325 47.77 38.46 2.23
C GLU A 325 47.27 38.23 0.79
#